data_AF-A0A1I0BL82-F1
#
_entry.id   AF-A0A1I0BL82-F1
#
_cell.length_a   1.000
_cell.length_b   1.000
_cell.length_c   1.000
_cell.angle_alpha   90.00
_cell.angle_beta   90.00
_cell.angle_gamma   90.00
#
_symmetry.space_group_name_H-M   'P 1'
#
loop_
_entity.id
_entity.type
_entity.pdbx_description
1 polymer ?
#
loop_
_entity_poly.entity_id
_entity_poly.type
_entity_poly.pdbx_seq_one_letter_code
_entity_poly.pdbx_strand_id
1 'polypeptide(L)'
;MEDSENKNELNIYKILRNCYGYTVNDVAERLDVTQQHVNAIERGAKQPSDSLIKKMCDLYKIDEATLCYFLNTTNKRRYNYQQLMLKILMKICRNKDHATI
;
A
#
# COMPACT_ATOMS: atom_id res chain seq x y z
N MET A 1 23.83 -0.55 -21.53
CA MET A 1 23.47 -1.86 -20.96
C MET A 1 22.51 -1.55 -19.83
N GLU A 2 21.28 -2.04 -19.95
CA GLU A 2 20.08 -1.61 -19.22
C GLU A 2 20.26 -1.39 -17.72
N ASP A 3 19.61 -0.31 -17.27
CA ASP A 3 19.44 0.12 -15.89
C ASP A 3 19.13 -1.06 -14.98
N SER A 4 19.99 -1.28 -13.99
CA SER A 4 19.81 -2.26 -12.94
C SER A 4 18.50 -1.99 -12.18
N GLU A 5 17.45 -2.74 -12.52
CA GLU A 5 16.16 -2.74 -11.83
C GLU A 5 16.34 -2.86 -10.32
N ASN A 6 15.99 -1.79 -9.61
CA ASN A 6 16.12 -1.69 -8.17
C ASN A 6 15.04 -2.56 -7.50
N LYS A 7 15.38 -3.82 -7.25
CA LYS A 7 14.54 -4.95 -6.81
C LYS A 7 13.73 -4.79 -5.51
N ASN A 8 13.63 -3.62 -4.88
CA ASN A 8 13.11 -3.50 -3.51
C ASN A 8 12.39 -2.18 -3.18
N GLU A 9 11.67 -1.57 -4.11
CA GLU A 9 10.72 -0.51 -3.72
C GLU A 9 9.47 -1.11 -3.07
N LEU A 10 9.40 -0.96 -1.75
CA LEU A 10 8.24 -1.33 -0.94
C LEU A 10 7.17 -0.25 -1.08
N ASN A 11 6.20 -0.51 -1.94
CA ASN A 11 4.99 0.30 -2.06
C ASN A 11 3.93 -0.17 -1.04
N ILE A 12 3.18 0.78 -0.45
CA ILE A 12 2.06 0.50 0.45
C ILE A 12 1.02 -0.46 -0.16
N TYR A 13 0.74 -0.39 -1.46
CA TYR A 13 -0.23 -1.29 -2.10
C TYR A 13 0.19 -2.75 -2.00
N LYS A 14 1.49 -3.03 -2.20
CA LYS A 14 2.07 -4.37 -2.04
C LYS A 14 2.02 -4.86 -0.60
N ILE A 15 2.20 -3.94 0.35
CA ILE A 15 2.15 -4.25 1.79
C ILE A 15 0.72 -4.63 2.18
N LEU A 16 -0.26 -3.83 1.80
CA LEU A 16 -1.67 -4.13 2.04
C LEU A 16 -2.05 -5.48 1.45
N ARG A 17 -1.69 -5.73 0.19
CA ARG A 17 -1.93 -7.02 -0.46
C ARG A 17 -1.35 -8.19 0.34
N ASN A 18 -0.08 -8.08 0.76
CA ASN A 18 0.60 -9.13 1.53
C ASN A 18 0.00 -9.31 2.93
N CYS A 19 -0.38 -8.23 3.63
CA CYS A 19 -1.01 -8.29 4.95
C CYS A 19 -2.37 -9.01 4.92
N TYR A 20 -3.10 -8.89 3.81
CA TYR A 20 -4.35 -9.59 3.57
C TYR A 20 -4.18 -10.99 2.96
N GLY A 21 -2.94 -11.42 2.70
CA GLY A 21 -2.65 -12.73 2.12
C GLY A 21 -3.10 -12.90 0.66
N TYR A 22 -3.31 -11.79 -0.06
CA TYR A 22 -3.78 -11.83 -1.45
C TYR A 22 -2.62 -11.99 -2.45
N THR A 23 -2.86 -12.74 -3.50
CA THR A 23 -2.02 -12.77 -4.70
C THR A 23 -2.30 -11.53 -5.57
N VAL A 24 -1.41 -11.25 -6.52
CA VAL A 24 -1.64 -10.17 -7.51
C VAL A 24 -2.92 -10.45 -8.32
N ASN A 25 -3.19 -11.72 -8.62
CA ASN A 25 -4.40 -12.12 -9.33
C ASN A 25 -5.66 -11.86 -8.50
N ASP A 26 -5.67 -12.20 -7.20
CA ASP A 26 -6.82 -11.95 -6.33
C ASP A 26 -7.19 -10.47 -6.30
N VAL A 27 -6.19 -9.58 -6.23
CA VAL A 27 -6.42 -8.13 -6.24
C VAL A 27 -6.92 -7.66 -7.61
N ALA A 28 -6.35 -8.19 -8.69
CA ALA A 28 -6.76 -7.85 -10.06
C ALA A 28 -8.24 -8.19 -10.29
N GLU A 29 -8.66 -9.40 -9.91
CA GLU A 29 -10.05 -9.86 -10.02
C GLU A 29 -10.99 -9.02 -9.14
N ARG A 30 -10.63 -8.77 -7.88
CA ARG A 30 -11.48 -8.00 -6.95
C ARG A 30 -11.68 -6.54 -7.34
N LEU A 31 -10.71 -5.95 -8.04
CA LEU A 31 -10.76 -4.55 -8.44
C LEU A 31 -11.21 -4.34 -9.89
N ASP A 32 -11.41 -5.44 -10.62
CA ASP A 32 -11.74 -5.46 -12.04
C ASP A 32 -10.67 -4.74 -12.89
N VAL A 33 -9.42 -5.18 -12.75
CA VAL A 33 -8.25 -4.68 -13.49
C VAL A 33 -7.33 -5.84 -13.90
N THR A 34 -6.34 -5.57 -14.76
CA THR A 34 -5.37 -6.62 -15.15
C THR A 34 -4.29 -6.81 -14.09
N GLN A 35 -3.75 -8.04 -13.98
CA GLN A 35 -2.57 -8.32 -13.13
C GLN A 35 -1.37 -7.43 -13.46
N GLN A 36 -1.18 -7.10 -14.75
CA GLN A 36 -0.13 -6.18 -15.20
C GLN A 36 -0.31 -4.78 -14.62
N HIS A 37 -1.56 -4.30 -14.51
CA HIS A 37 -1.86 -3.02 -13.90
C HIS A 37 -1.52 -3.01 -12.41
N VAL A 38 -1.92 -4.05 -11.67
CA VAL A 38 -1.59 -4.19 -10.24
C VAL A 38 -0.07 -4.24 -10.03
N ASN A 39 0.66 -5.02 -10.82
CA ASN A 39 2.12 -5.08 -10.77
C ASN A 39 2.78 -3.72 -11.06
N ALA A 40 2.29 -2.99 -12.06
CA ALA A 40 2.83 -1.66 -12.38
C ALA A 40 2.60 -0.67 -11.22
N ILE A 41 1.44 -0.75 -10.54
CA ILE A 41 1.16 0.04 -9.34
C ILE A 41 2.12 -0.33 -8.20
N GLU A 42 2.28 -1.63 -7.91
CA GLU A 42 3.12 -2.10 -6.81
C GLU A 42 4.61 -1.79 -7.00
N ARG A 43 5.05 -1.65 -8.25
CA ARG A 43 6.43 -1.22 -8.59
C ARG A 43 6.59 0.30 -8.66
N GLY A 44 5.52 1.08 -8.46
CA GLY A 44 5.55 2.53 -8.58
C GLY A 44 5.61 3.05 -10.02
N ALA A 45 5.60 2.17 -11.02
CA ALA A 45 5.62 2.52 -12.44
C ALA A 45 4.30 3.19 -12.89
N LYS A 46 3.21 2.99 -12.14
CA LYS A 46 1.90 3.61 -12.43
C LYS A 46 1.21 4.05 -11.15
N GLN A 47 0.60 5.22 -11.16
CA GLN A 47 -0.29 5.65 -10.10
C GLN A 47 -1.73 5.20 -10.39
N PRO A 48 -2.46 4.66 -9.41
CA PRO A 48 -3.88 4.35 -9.56
C PRO A 48 -4.71 5.62 -9.71
N SER A 49 -5.85 5.52 -10.40
CA SER A 49 -6.85 6.60 -10.44
C SER A 49 -7.55 6.75 -9.09
N ASP A 50 -8.17 7.91 -8.84
CA ASP A 50 -8.97 8.15 -7.62
C ASP A 50 -10.07 7.09 -7.43
N SER A 51 -10.71 6.67 -8.53
CA SER A 51 -11.71 5.60 -8.49
C SER A 51 -11.12 4.26 -8.04
N LEU A 52 -9.90 3.94 -8.47
CA LEU A 52 -9.21 2.71 -8.07
C LEU A 52 -8.68 2.82 -6.64
N ILE A 53 -8.25 4.00 -6.20
CA ILE A 53 -7.89 4.27 -4.80
C ILE A 53 -9.08 4.00 -3.89
N LYS A 54 -10.27 4.46 -4.25
CA LYS A 54 -11.51 4.17 -3.50
C LYS A 54 -11.79 2.67 -3.41
N LYS A 55 -11.75 1.96 -4.54
CA LYS A 55 -11.91 0.49 -4.54
C LYS A 55 -10.86 -0.21 -3.66
N MET A 56 -9.62 0.26 -3.64
CA MET A 56 -8.55 -0.28 -2.78
C MET A 56 -8.85 -0.02 -1.30
N CYS A 57 -9.29 1.19 -0.94
CA CYS A 57 -9.74 1.52 0.42
C CYS A 57 -10.88 0.59 0.87
N ASP A 58 -11.87 0.37 0.02
CA ASP A 58 -13.01 -0.51 0.29
C ASP A 58 -12.59 -1.98 0.45
N LEU A 59 -11.65 -2.44 -0.38
CA LEU A 59 -11.11 -3.80 -0.33
C LEU A 59 -10.35 -4.05 0.97
N TYR A 60 -9.51 -3.10 1.39
CA TYR A 60 -8.65 -3.23 2.56
C TYR A 60 -9.22 -2.63 3.84
N LYS A 61 -10.48 -2.15 3.82
CA LYS A 61 -11.17 -1.55 4.97
C LYS A 61 -10.33 -0.47 5.67
N ILE A 62 -9.69 0.37 4.86
CA ILE A 62 -8.91 1.54 5.32
C ILE A 62 -9.57 2.81 4.79
N ASP A 63 -9.53 3.87 5.59
CA ASP A 63 -9.99 5.19 5.13
C ASP A 63 -8.94 5.84 4.20
N GLU A 64 -9.40 6.73 3.31
CA GLU A 64 -8.52 7.42 2.35
C GLU A 64 -7.42 8.26 3.03
N ALA A 65 -7.69 8.84 4.20
CA ALA A 65 -6.70 9.66 4.91
C ALA A 65 -5.53 8.80 5.43
N THR A 66 -5.83 7.62 5.95
CA THR A 66 -4.83 6.62 6.34
C THR A 66 -3.98 6.17 5.15
N LEU A 67 -4.59 5.85 4.01
CA LEU A 67 -3.85 5.48 2.79
C LEU A 67 -2.96 6.62 2.29
N CYS A 68 -3.49 7.85 2.23
CA CYS A 68 -2.73 9.04 1.86
C CYS A 68 -1.55 9.29 2.80
N TYR A 69 -1.72 9.11 4.11
CA TYR A 69 -0.63 9.22 5.07
C TYR A 69 0.50 8.22 4.75
N PHE A 70 0.15 6.97 4.43
CA PHE A 70 1.14 5.96 4.05
C PHE A 70 1.86 6.34 2.75
N LEU A 71 1.13 6.72 1.70
CA LEU A 71 1.74 7.17 0.43
C LEU A 71 2.72 8.33 0.61
N ASN A 72 2.40 9.28 1.50
CA ASN A 72 3.27 10.42 1.82
C ASN A 72 4.47 10.07 2.71
N THR A 73 4.36 9.02 3.54
CA THR A 73 5.43 8.60 4.45
C THR A 73 6.40 7.60 3.83
N THR A 74 5.95 6.76 2.89
CA THR A 74 6.80 5.79 2.18
C THR A 74 7.67 6.46 1.11
N ASN A 75 7.23 7.56 0.51
CA ASN A 75 7.95 8.24 -0.58
C ASN A 75 9.24 8.97 -0.14
N LYS A 76 9.46 9.23 1.15
CA LYS A 76 10.57 10.09 1.61
C LYS A 76 11.81 9.36 2.14
N ARG A 77 11.74 8.06 2.46
CA ARG A 77 12.88 7.27 2.99
C ARG A 77 12.76 5.80 2.59
N ARG A 78 13.89 5.15 2.30
CA ARG A 78 13.98 3.68 2.16
C ARG A 78 13.71 3.02 3.52
N TYR A 79 12.49 2.56 3.74
CA TYR A 79 12.16 1.65 4.83
C TYR A 79 12.17 0.21 4.32
N ASN A 80 12.71 -0.72 5.08
CA ASN A 80 12.43 -2.13 4.86
C ASN A 80 11.01 -2.50 5.36
N TYR A 81 10.53 -3.71 5.05
CA TYR A 81 9.16 -4.13 5.34
C TYR A 81 8.85 -4.06 6.83
N GLN A 82 9.77 -4.53 7.66
CA GLN A 82 9.64 -4.54 9.12
C GLN A 82 9.55 -3.11 9.67
N GLN A 83 10.38 -2.19 9.18
CA GLN A 83 10.37 -0.78 9.61
C GLN A 83 9.08 -0.06 9.23
N LEU A 84 8.56 -0.33 8.03
CA LEU A 84 7.32 0.27 7.57
C LEU A 84 6.12 -0.29 8.34
N MET A 85 6.06 -1.62 8.52
CA MET A 85 5.06 -2.26 9.38
C MET A 85 5.08 -1.68 10.79
N LEU A 86 6.27 -1.56 11.40
CA LEU A 86 6.41 -1.03 12.76
C LEU A 86 5.93 0.42 12.85
N LYS A 87 6.21 1.27 11.85
CA LYS A 87 5.69 2.64 11.82
C LYS A 87 4.18 2.72 11.70
N ILE A 88 3.60 1.87 10.86
CA ILE A 88 2.14 1.75 10.71
C ILE A 88 1.53 1.36 12.05
N LEU A 89 2.05 0.31 12.69
CA LEU A 89 1.59 -0.17 14.00
C LEU A 89 1.74 0.90 15.08
N MET A 90 2.89 1.58 15.17
CA MET A 90 3.12 2.65 16.14
C MET A 90 2.11 3.79 16.00
N LYS A 91 1.70 4.13 14.76
CA LYS A 91 0.70 5.17 14.53
C LYS A 91 -0.69 4.71 14.95
N ILE A 92 -1.08 3.48 14.61
CA ILE A 92 -2.35 2.89 15.03
C ILE A 92 -2.42 2.83 16.56
N CYS A 93 -1.36 2.39 17.22
CA CYS A 93 -1.31 2.30 18.69
C CYS A 93 -1.42 3.68 19.36
N ARG A 94 -0.71 4.70 18.87
CA ARG A 94 -0.78 6.08 19.40
C ARG A 94 -2.15 6.75 19.24
N ASN A 95 -2.99 6.30 18.30
CA ASN A 95 -4.33 6.84 18.11
C ASN A 95 -5.35 6.29 19.13
N LYS A 96 -5.02 5.26 19.91
CA LYS A 96 -5.92 4.71 20.95
C LYS A 96 -5.97 5.54 22.24
N ASP A 97 -5.04 6.48 22.42
CA ASP A 97 -4.90 7.26 23.66
C ASP A 97 -5.95 8.39 23.83
N HIS A 98 -6.83 8.61 22.84
CA HIS A 98 -7.90 9.62 22.90
C HIS A 98 -9.32 9.06 23.04
N ALA A 99 -9.49 7.74 23.17
CA ALA A 99 -10.76 7.14 23.57
C ALA A 99 -10.77 6.91 25.09
N THR A 100 -10.65 7.99 25.87
CA THR A 100 -10.93 7.97 27.31
C THR A 100 -12.29 8.60 27.55
N ILE A 101 -13.26 7.73 27.86
CA ILE A 101 -14.54 7.92 28.58
C ILE A 101 -15.53 8.91 27.96
#